data_AF-A0A1X7SZI5-F1
#
_entry.id   AF-A0A1X7SZI5-F1
#
_cell.length_a   1.000
_cell.length_b   1.000
_cell.length_c   1.000
_cell.angle_alpha   90.00
_cell.angle_beta   90.00
_cell.angle_gamma   90.00
#
_symmetry.space_group_name_H-M   'P 1'
#
loop_
_entity.id
_entity.type
_entity.pdbx_description
1 polymer ?
#
loop_
_entity_poly.entity_id
_entity_poly.type
_entity_poly.pdbx_seq_one_letter_code
_entity_poly.pdbx_strand_id
1 'polypeptide(L)' 'MILAHLKEVPSGGGYTLNVANTGLGDAILCHGSQVTPLTVPHNPATNRDEVRRVVKEKGFISE' A
#
# COMPACT_ATOMS: atom_id res chain seq x y z
N MET A 1 1.95 9.78 1.25
CA MET A 1 3.23 9.60 1.99
C MET A 1 3.43 8.11 2.17
N ILE A 2 4.66 7.61 1.98
CA ILE A 2 5.00 6.20 2.21
C ILE A 2 5.98 6.16 3.37
N LEU A 3 5.67 5.34 4.38
CA LEU A 3 6.55 5.04 5.51
C LEU A 3 6.89 3.54 5.42
N ALA A 4 8.18 3.22 5.44
CA ALA A 4 8.66 1.85 5.39
C ALA A 4 9.63 1.58 6.54
N HIS A 5 9.47 0.46 7.22
CA HIS A 5 10.35 0.01 8.30
C HIS A 5 10.79 -1.43 8.04
N LEU A 6 12.10 -1.62 7.90
CA LEU A 6 12.74 -2.90 7.68
C LEU A 6 13.37 -3.40 8.98
N LYS A 7 13.15 -4.67 9.32
CA LYS A 7 13.73 -5.32 10.50
C LYS A 7 14.28 -6.69 10.13
N GLU A 8 15.51 -6.98 10.52
CA GLU A 8 16.09 -8.33 10.42
C GLU A 8 15.40 -9.30 11.39
N VAL A 9 15.14 -10.51 10.91
CA VAL A 9 14.60 -11.58 11.75
C VAL A 9 15.75 -12.21 12.54
N PRO A 10 15.70 -12.26 13.89
CA PRO A 10 16.82 -12.71 14.74
C PRO A 10 17.33 -14.13 14.45
N SER A 11 16.50 -14.99 13.85
CA SER A 11 16.86 -16.37 13.49
C SER A 11 17.55 -16.49 12.12
N GLY A 12 17.97 -15.38 11.50
CA GLY A 12 18.90 -15.35 10.37
C GLY A 12 18.34 -15.72 8.99
N GLY A 13 17.02 -15.89 8.87
CA GLY A 13 16.38 -16.36 7.64
C GLY A 13 15.75 -15.30 6.73
N GLY A 14 15.76 -14.01 7.10
CA GLY A 14 15.16 -12.97 6.27
C GLY A 14 14.87 -11.65 6.98
N TYR A 15 14.06 -10.83 6.31
CA TYR A 15 13.66 -9.49 6.77
C TYR A 15 12.15 -9.37 6.84
N THR A 16 11.67 -8.64 7.84
CA THR A 16 10.29 -8.15 7.92
C THR A 16 10.26 -6.71 7.41
N LEU A 17 9.43 -6.44 6.40
CA LEU A 17 9.20 -5.09 5.88
C LEU A 17 7.76 -4.68 6.18
N ASN A 18 7.59 -3.66 7.02
CA ASN A 18 6.29 -3.04 7.27
C ASN A 18 6.18 -1.77 6.43
N VAL A 19 5.11 -1.64 5.65
CA VAL A 19 4.86 -0.48 4.80
C VAL A 19 3.50 0.12 5.14
N ALA A 20 3.48 1.42 5.41
CA ALA A 20 2.28 2.21 5.53
C ALA A 20 2.22 3.23 4.39
N ASN A 21 1.15 3.20 3.60
CA ASN A 21 0.89 4.17 2.55
C ASN A 21 -0.38 4.93 2.88
N THR A 22 -0.30 6.26 2.86
CA THR A 22 -1.43 7.17 3.11
C THR A 22 -1.66 8.14 1.96
N GLY A 23 -1.06 7.91 0.79
CA GLY A 23 -1.22 8.80 -0.36
C GLY A 23 -1.23 8.09 -1.71
N LEU A 24 -0.88 8.85 -2.74
CA LEU A 24 -0.97 8.45 -4.14
C LEU A 24 0.23 7.61 -4.63
N GLY A 25 1.27 7.46 -3.81
CA GLY A 25 2.49 6.77 -4.23
C GLY A 25 2.34 5.26 -4.16
N ASP A 26 3.19 4.55 -4.91
CA ASP A 26 3.32 3.10 -4.89
C ASP A 26 4.60 2.67 -4.19
N ALA A 27 4.52 1.63 -3.36
CA ALA A 27 5.67 0.90 -2.87
C ALA A 27 5.76 -0.46 -3.58
N ILE A 28 6.95 -0.78 -4.07
CA ILE A 28 7.26 -2.06 -4.72
C ILE A 28 8.48 -2.70 -4.07
N LEU A 29 8.48 -4.03 -4.00
CA LEU A 29 9.65 -4.83 -3.66
C LEU A 29 10.26 -5.40 -4.94
N CYS A 30 11.55 -5.13 -5.15
CA CYS A 30 12.32 -5.71 -6.23
C CYS A 30 13.27 -6.78 -5.66
N HIS A 31 13.17 -8.01 -6.16
CA HIS A 31 14.07 -9.11 -5.80
C HIS A 31 14.54 -9.82 -7.07
N GLY A 32 15.78 -9.56 -7.49
CA GLY A 32 16.28 -9.99 -8.79
C GLY A 32 15.47 -9.37 -9.93
N SER A 33 14.89 -10.21 -10.79
CA SER A 33 13.98 -9.80 -11.86
C SER A 33 12.51 -9.75 -11.45
N GLN A 34 12.17 -10.16 -10.23
CA GLN A 34 10.79 -10.14 -9.73
C GLN A 34 10.46 -8.79 -9.11
N VAL A 35 9.30 -8.25 -9.50
CA VAL A 35 8.73 -7.03 -8.93
C VAL A 35 7.39 -7.37 -8.29
N THR A 36 7.23 -7.04 -7.02
CA THR A 36 6.00 -7.29 -6.24
C THR A 36 5.46 -5.98 -5.67
N PRO A 37 4.23 -5.57 -6.03
CA PRO A 37 3.57 -4.43 -5.39
C PRO A 37 3.33 -4.71 -3.90
N LEU A 38 3.68 -3.76 -3.04
CA LEU A 38 3.52 -3.86 -1.58
C LEU A 38 2.30 -3.08 -1.07
N THR A 39 1.84 -2.11 -1.84
CA THR A 39 0.73 -1.22 -1.45
C THR A 39 -0.18 -0.97 -2.64
N VAL A 40 -1.40 -0.53 -2.35
CA VAL A 40 -2.31 0.02 -3.36
C VAL A 40 -2.39 1.54 -3.14
N PRO A 41 -2.28 2.38 -4.18
CA PRO A 41 -2.43 3.82 -4.04
C PRO A 41 -3.82 4.21 -3.59
N HIS A 42 -3.91 5.28 -2.79
CA HIS A 42 -5.14 5.98 -2.50
C HIS A 42 -5.54 6.90 -3.66
N ASN A 43 -5.68 6.33 -4.86
CA ASN A 43 -6.03 7.04 -6.07
C ASN A 43 -7.39 6.58 -6.63
N PRO A 44 -8.46 7.38 -6.53
CA PRO A 44 -9.77 7.02 -7.07
C PRO A 44 -9.78 6.94 -8.61
N ALA A 45 -8.81 7.52 -9.32
CA ALA A 45 -8.73 7.38 -10.77
C ALA A 45 -8.35 5.97 -11.23
N THR A 46 -7.67 5.20 -10.38
CA THR A 46 -7.13 3.87 -10.73
C THR A 46 -7.56 2.76 -9.78
N ASN A 47 -8.16 3.09 -8.63
CA ASN A 47 -8.63 2.13 -7.63
C ASN A 47 -10.13 2.32 -7.35
N ARG A 48 -10.95 1.33 -7.75
CA ARG A 48 -12.41 1.33 -7.56
C ARG A 48 -12.80 1.39 -6.07
N ASP A 49 -12.05 0.74 -5.21
CA ASP A 49 -12.36 0.73 -3.78
C ASP A 49 -12.10 2.10 -3.15
N GLU A 50 -11.10 2.83 -3.67
CA GLU A 50 -10.86 4.22 -3.30
C GLU A 50 -11.97 5.15 -3.81
N VAL A 51 -12.51 4.92 -5.01
CA VAL A 51 -13.73 5.62 -5.47
C VAL A 51 -14.85 5.39 -4.47
N ARG A 52 -15.11 4.12 -4.10
CA ARG A 52 -16.15 3.77 -3.13
C ARG A 52 -15.94 4.46 -1.79
N ARG A 53 -14.71 4.52 -1.29
CA ARG A 53 -14.34 5.23 -0.05
C ARG A 53 -14.70 6.71 -0.14
N VAL A 54 -14.26 7.40 -1.19
CA VAL A 54 -14.48 8.84 -1.37
C VAL A 54 -15.97 9.16 -1.52
N VAL A 55 -16.73 8.40 -2.31
CA VAL A 55 -18.17 8.68 -2.49
C VAL A 55 -18.97 8.42 -1.21
N LYS A 56 -18.57 7.45 -0.40
CA LYS A 56 -19.14 7.21 0.93
C LYS A 56 -18.80 8.34 1.90
N GLU A 57 -17.54 8.78 1.96
CA GLU A 57 -17.12 9.91 2.81
C GLU A 57 -17.83 11.23 2.44
N LYS A 58 -18.15 11.41 1.17
CA LYS A 58 -18.91 12.57 0.68
C LYS A 58 -20.43 12.43 0.85
N GLY A 59 -20.92 11.29 1.34
CA GLY A 59 -22.34 11.06 1.62
C GLY A 59 -23.20 10.78 0.39
N PHE A 60 -22.61 10.40 -0.74
CA PHE A 60 -23.37 10.05 -1.95
C PHE A 60 -24.04 8.67 -1.86
N ILE A 61 -23.53 7.79 -1.00
CA ILE A 61 -24.08 6.46 -0.73
C ILE A 61 -24.03 6.16 0.77
N SER A 62 -25.07 5.49 1.28
CA SER A 62 -25.15 4.96 2.66
C SER A 62 -24.88 3.45 2.69
N GLU A 63 -24.68 2.90 3.90
CA GLU A 63 -24.49 1.44 4.12
C GLU A 63 -25.72 0.61 3.76
#